data_AF-A0A354FVV7-F1
#
_entry.id   AF-A0A354FVV7-F1
#
_cell.length_a   1.000
_cell.length_b   1.000
_cell.length_c   1.000
_cell.angle_alpha   90.00
_cell.angle_beta   90.00
_cell.angle_gamma   90.00
#
_symmetry.space_group_name_H-M   'P 1'
#
loop_
_entity.id
_entity.type
_entity.pdbx_description
1 polymer ?
#
loop_
_entity_poly.entity_id
_entity_poly.type
_entity_poly.pdbx_seq_one_letter_code
_entity_poly.pdbx_strand_id
1 'polypeptide(L)'
;DLLDAPTLLSLWPVLKKQLAHGPIVAHGHGTEKRFLRAFPGHSFGPWIDTLQLARAAWPGEKSHSLGDLCTSLGLDDFCRHAPGKTWHDALYDSLASLALLKHLISQQNLAERPVEVLLQPDTSIWHRSRHQ
;
A
#
# COMPACT_ATOMS: atom_id res chain seq x y z
N ASP A 1 -21.48 -12.50 -2.60
CA ASP A 1 -20.76 -11.43 -1.90
C ASP A 1 -21.28 -10.00 -2.11
N LEU A 2 -22.16 -9.73 -3.09
CA LEU A 2 -22.62 -8.35 -3.38
C LEU A 2 -24.11 -8.07 -3.11
N LEU A 3 -24.96 -9.08 -2.95
CA LEU A 3 -26.42 -8.91 -2.80
C LEU A 3 -26.80 -8.04 -1.58
N ASP A 4 -26.11 -8.26 -0.45
CA ASP A 4 -26.36 -7.55 0.81
C ASP A 4 -25.27 -6.52 1.13
N ALA A 5 -24.42 -6.18 0.16
CA ALA A 5 -23.33 -5.25 0.37
C ALA A 5 -23.86 -3.81 0.51
N PRO A 6 -23.36 -3.02 1.47
CA PRO A 6 -23.70 -1.61 1.56
C PRO A 6 -23.24 -0.87 0.30
N THR A 7 -23.97 0.19 -0.07
CA THR A 7 -23.52 1.07 -1.15
C THR A 7 -22.24 1.78 -0.73
N LEU A 8 -21.34 2.07 -1.68
CA LEU A 8 -20.10 2.78 -1.39
C LEU A 8 -20.34 4.10 -0.64
N LEU A 9 -21.35 4.88 -1.05
CA LEU A 9 -21.68 6.15 -0.40
C LEU A 9 -22.12 5.97 1.06
N SER A 10 -22.86 4.90 1.37
CA SER A 10 -23.29 4.60 2.74
C SER A 10 -22.13 4.26 3.68
N LEU A 11 -20.99 3.83 3.14
CA LEU A 11 -19.78 3.54 3.91
C LEU A 11 -19.02 4.80 4.34
N TRP A 12 -19.44 6.01 3.92
CA TRP A 12 -18.74 7.25 4.24
C TRP A 12 -18.40 7.44 5.74
N PRO A 13 -19.33 7.25 6.70
CA PRO A 13 -19.01 7.45 8.12
C PRO A 13 -17.92 6.50 8.62
N VAL A 14 -17.90 5.27 8.09
CA VAL A 14 -16.89 4.25 8.43
C VAL A 14 -15.55 4.62 7.82
N LEU A 15 -15.51 4.90 6.51
CA LEU A 15 -14.27 5.25 5.81
C LEU A 15 -13.66 6.54 6.34
N LYS A 16 -14.48 7.57 6.58
CA LYS A 16 -14.02 8.82 7.22
C LYS A 16 -13.37 8.54 8.56
N LYS A 17 -14.02 7.74 9.43
CA LYS A 17 -13.47 7.43 10.76
C LYS A 17 -12.14 6.66 10.66
N GLN A 18 -12.06 5.65 9.79
CA GLN A 18 -10.88 4.78 9.70
C GLN A 18 -9.70 5.46 9.00
N LEU A 19 -9.97 6.28 7.99
CA LEU A 19 -8.94 6.90 7.15
C LEU A 19 -8.61 8.34 7.53
N ALA A 20 -9.30 8.94 8.51
CA ALA A 20 -8.98 10.29 8.99
C ALA A 20 -7.73 10.34 9.88
N HIS A 21 -7.26 9.20 10.37
CA HIS A 21 -6.20 9.14 11.37
C HIS A 21 -4.89 8.65 10.76
N GLY A 22 -4.12 9.61 10.24
CA GLY A 22 -2.73 9.39 9.86
C GLY A 22 -2.51 8.93 8.42
N PRO A 23 -1.28 8.47 8.11
CA PRO A 23 -0.91 8.04 6.77
C PRO A 23 -1.68 6.81 6.32
N ILE A 24 -2.04 6.79 5.04
CA ILE A 24 -2.73 5.67 4.41
C ILE A 24 -1.73 4.92 3.53
N VAL A 25 -1.68 3.60 3.66
CA VAL A 25 -0.74 2.74 2.96
C VAL A 25 -1.45 1.97 1.86
N ALA A 26 -0.86 1.93 0.67
CA ALA A 26 -1.29 1.04 -0.41
C ALA A 26 -0.09 0.64 -1.27
N HIS A 27 -0.27 -0.38 -2.10
CA HIS A 27 0.72 -0.79 -3.10
C HIS A 27 0.26 -0.32 -4.48
N GLY A 28 0.64 0.89 -4.87
CA GLY A 28 0.11 1.59 -6.04
C GLY A 28 -1.22 2.29 -5.76
N HIS A 29 -1.20 3.34 -4.92
CA HIS A 29 -2.40 3.98 -4.35
C HIS A 29 -3.37 4.65 -5.35
N GLY A 30 -3.07 4.62 -6.65
CA GLY A 30 -3.82 5.33 -7.69
C GLY A 30 -5.26 4.84 -7.81
N THR A 31 -5.47 3.53 -7.67
CA THR A 31 -6.78 2.89 -7.74
C THR A 31 -7.63 3.25 -6.53
N GLU A 32 -7.08 3.16 -5.33
CA GLU A 32 -7.76 3.49 -4.06
C GLU A 32 -8.17 4.97 -4.06
N LYS A 33 -7.25 5.87 -4.44
CA LYS A 33 -7.55 7.30 -4.59
C LYS A 33 -8.70 7.52 -5.58
N ARG A 34 -8.77 6.78 -6.69
CA ARG A 34 -9.85 6.90 -7.67
C ARG A 34 -11.20 6.50 -7.06
N PHE A 35 -11.27 5.41 -6.30
CA PHE A 35 -12.52 5.02 -5.63
C PHE A 35 -12.95 6.02 -4.55
N LEU A 36 -12.01 6.55 -3.78
CA LEU A 36 -12.31 7.52 -2.72
C LEU A 36 -12.74 8.90 -3.24
N ARG A 37 -12.52 9.22 -4.52
CA ARG A 37 -13.10 10.43 -5.15
C ARG A 37 -14.63 10.41 -5.21
N ALA A 38 -15.28 9.26 -4.96
CA ALA A 38 -16.72 9.19 -4.78
C ALA A 38 -17.23 10.02 -3.58
N PHE A 39 -16.35 10.43 -2.66
CA PHE A 39 -16.65 11.27 -1.50
C PHE A 39 -16.11 12.70 -1.71
N PRO A 40 -16.87 13.60 -2.37
CA PRO A 40 -16.38 14.94 -2.71
C PRO A 40 -16.11 15.80 -1.47
N GLY A 41 -15.16 16.74 -1.58
CA GLY A 41 -14.83 17.69 -0.52
C GLY A 41 -13.98 17.11 0.63
N HIS A 42 -13.45 15.90 0.48
CA HIS A 42 -12.62 15.25 1.48
C HIS A 42 -11.28 14.80 0.91
N SER A 43 -10.19 15.17 1.58
CA SER A 43 -8.85 14.67 1.30
C SER A 43 -8.50 13.57 2.29
N PHE A 44 -8.15 12.41 1.76
CA PHE A 44 -7.52 11.33 2.51
C PHE A 44 -6.01 11.42 2.32
N GLY A 45 -5.23 11.18 3.38
CA GLY A 45 -3.77 11.14 3.31
C GLY A 45 -3.07 11.69 4.56
N PRO A 46 -1.73 11.76 4.55
CA PRO A 46 -0.84 11.51 3.39
C PRO A 46 -0.83 10.04 2.94
N TRP A 47 -0.43 9.78 1.70
CA TRP A 47 -0.40 8.41 1.15
C TRP A 47 1.03 7.90 1.05
N ILE A 48 1.24 6.71 1.58
CA ILE A 48 2.47 5.94 1.46
C ILE A 48 2.26 4.90 0.37
N ASP A 49 3.02 5.02 -0.72
CA ASP A 49 2.97 4.08 -1.83
C ASP A 49 4.11 3.06 -1.74
N THR A 50 3.80 1.86 -1.27
CA THR A 50 4.80 0.79 -1.11
C THR A 50 5.37 0.30 -2.44
N LEU A 51 4.67 0.49 -3.56
CA LEU A 51 5.21 0.18 -4.89
C LEU A 51 6.36 1.14 -5.24
N GLN A 52 6.17 2.44 -5.00
CA GLN A 52 7.23 3.43 -5.27
C GLN A 52 8.39 3.27 -4.30
N LEU A 53 8.10 2.98 -3.02
CA LEU A 53 9.15 2.68 -2.04
C LEU A 53 9.96 1.44 -2.41
N ALA A 54 9.31 0.36 -2.84
CA ALA A 54 10.01 -0.85 -3.29
C ALA A 54 10.88 -0.59 -4.53
N ARG A 55 10.41 0.22 -5.47
CA ARG A 55 11.20 0.61 -6.67
C ARG A 55 12.42 1.44 -6.32
N ALA A 56 12.32 2.32 -5.32
CA ALA A 56 13.45 3.10 -4.84
C ALA A 56 14.44 2.24 -4.04
N ALA A 57 13.95 1.35 -3.18
CA ALA A 57 14.78 0.50 -2.34
C ALA A 57 15.49 -0.63 -3.12
N TRP A 58 14.79 -1.21 -4.10
CA TRP A 58 15.26 -2.37 -4.87
C TRP A 58 15.05 -2.16 -6.38
N PRO A 59 15.72 -1.18 -7.00
CA PRO A 59 15.47 -0.82 -8.39
C PRO A 59 15.76 -1.96 -9.39
N GLY A 60 16.65 -2.90 -9.04
CA GLY A 60 17.01 -4.04 -9.88
C GLY A 60 16.14 -5.29 -9.73
N GLU A 61 15.10 -5.27 -8.90
CA GLU A 61 14.23 -6.42 -8.71
C GLU A 61 13.45 -6.74 -10.01
N LYS A 62 13.27 -8.04 -10.30
CA LYS A 62 12.63 -8.48 -11.56
C LYS A 62 11.17 -8.07 -11.64
N SER A 63 10.49 -8.02 -10.49
CA SER A 63 9.11 -7.61 -10.35
C SER A 63 8.90 -6.86 -9.05
N HIS A 64 8.17 -5.75 -9.13
CA HIS A 64 7.72 -5.00 -7.96
C HIS A 64 6.25 -5.24 -7.66
N SER A 65 5.65 -6.33 -8.15
CA SER A 65 4.30 -6.71 -7.73
C SER A 65 4.30 -7.05 -6.24
N LEU A 66 3.20 -6.77 -5.55
CA LEU A 66 3.10 -7.01 -4.11
C LEU A 66 3.40 -8.47 -3.75
N GLY A 67 2.85 -9.41 -4.52
CA GLY A 67 3.04 -10.83 -4.30
C GLY A 67 4.46 -11.32 -4.53
N ASP A 68 5.11 -10.84 -5.60
CA ASP A 68 6.50 -11.21 -5.87
C ASP A 68 7.44 -10.68 -4.79
N LEU A 69 7.22 -9.43 -4.34
CA LEU A 69 8.00 -8.82 -3.25
C LEU A 69 7.78 -9.55 -1.92
N CYS A 70 6.54 -9.87 -1.56
CA CYS A 70 6.26 -10.62 -0.34
C CYS A 70 6.92 -12.01 -0.39
N THR A 71 6.87 -12.68 -1.54
CA THR A 71 7.49 -14.00 -1.72
C THR A 71 9.01 -13.93 -1.63
N SER A 72 9.65 -12.98 -2.33
CA SER A 72 11.11 -12.87 -2.35
C SER A 72 11.70 -12.44 -1.00
N LEU A 73 10.96 -11.66 -0.22
CA LEU A 73 11.37 -11.17 1.10
C LEU A 73 10.94 -12.10 2.25
N GLY A 74 10.25 -13.21 1.96
CA GLY A 74 9.75 -14.14 2.98
C GLY A 74 8.72 -13.52 3.92
N LEU A 75 7.83 -12.69 3.38
CA LEU A 75 6.75 -12.02 4.12
C LEU A 75 5.44 -12.77 3.90
N ASP A 76 5.06 -13.63 4.83
CA ASP A 76 3.83 -14.45 4.76
C ASP A 76 3.04 -14.46 6.08
N ASP A 77 3.67 -14.11 7.20
CA ASP A 77 3.04 -14.03 8.54
C ASP A 77 1.72 -13.24 8.57
N PHE A 78 1.55 -12.25 7.69
CA PHE A 78 0.33 -11.44 7.64
C PHE A 78 -0.91 -12.26 7.26
N CYS A 79 -0.76 -13.39 6.55
CA CYS A 79 -1.85 -14.22 6.06
C CYS A 79 -2.73 -14.76 7.20
N ARG A 80 -2.15 -14.95 8.39
CA ARG A 80 -2.89 -15.39 9.59
C ARG A 80 -4.00 -14.42 10.01
N HIS A 81 -3.93 -13.17 9.59
CA HIS A 81 -4.92 -12.13 9.88
C HIS A 81 -6.03 -12.03 8.82
N ALA A 82 -5.97 -12.83 7.75
CA ALA A 82 -6.99 -12.91 6.71
C ALA A 82 -7.25 -14.38 6.32
N PRO A 83 -7.79 -15.20 7.24
CA PRO A 83 -8.03 -16.62 6.98
C PRO A 83 -9.02 -16.81 5.82
N GLY A 84 -8.67 -17.70 4.89
CA GLY A 84 -9.49 -18.00 3.72
C GLY A 84 -9.44 -16.93 2.61
N LYS A 85 -8.56 -15.93 2.73
CA LYS A 85 -8.32 -14.91 1.71
C LYS A 85 -7.00 -15.15 0.97
N THR A 86 -6.90 -14.63 -0.25
CA THR A 86 -5.73 -14.76 -1.12
C THR A 86 -5.48 -13.45 -1.86
N TRP A 87 -4.44 -13.40 -2.70
CA TRP A 87 -4.17 -12.27 -3.61
C TRP A 87 -5.42 -11.78 -4.34
N HIS A 88 -5.49 -10.46 -4.53
CA HIS A 88 -6.63 -9.75 -5.09
C HIS A 88 -7.87 -9.66 -4.17
N ASP A 89 -7.77 -10.12 -2.92
CA ASP A 89 -8.68 -9.70 -1.84
C ASP A 89 -8.14 -8.43 -1.17
N ALA A 90 -8.99 -7.41 -1.03
CA ALA A 90 -8.56 -6.10 -0.53
C ALA A 90 -8.00 -6.12 0.91
N LEU A 91 -8.50 -7.01 1.78
CA LEU A 91 -7.95 -7.15 3.14
C LEU A 91 -6.57 -7.80 3.09
N TYR A 92 -6.44 -8.86 2.29
CA TYR A 92 -5.18 -9.57 2.10
C TYR A 92 -4.09 -8.64 1.53
N ASP A 93 -4.41 -7.91 0.47
CA ASP A 93 -3.49 -6.97 -0.19
C ASP A 93 -3.12 -5.78 0.74
N SER A 94 -4.05 -5.33 1.59
CA SER A 94 -3.78 -4.29 2.59
C SER A 94 -2.81 -4.76 3.68
N LEU A 95 -2.99 -5.99 4.17
CA LEU A 95 -2.10 -6.61 5.16
C LEU A 95 -0.71 -6.87 4.58
N ALA A 96 -0.63 -7.37 3.35
CA ALA A 96 0.62 -7.55 2.62
C ALA A 96 1.36 -6.22 2.42
N SER A 97 0.64 -5.16 2.02
CA SER A 97 1.20 -3.80 1.88
C SER A 97 1.80 -3.30 3.20
N LEU A 98 1.11 -3.53 4.32
CA LEU A 98 1.60 -3.14 5.64
C LEU A 98 2.84 -3.95 6.08
N ALA A 99 2.83 -5.26 5.82
CA ALA A 99 3.98 -6.13 6.10
C ALA A 99 5.22 -5.68 5.30
N LEU A 100 5.04 -5.35 4.01
CA LEU A 100 6.09 -4.82 3.16
C LEU A 100 6.62 -3.48 3.69
N LEU A 101 5.74 -2.56 4.07
CA LEU A 101 6.14 -1.27 4.65
C LEU A 101 6.96 -1.48 5.94
N LYS A 102 6.49 -2.33 6.84
CA LYS A 102 7.19 -2.65 8.10
C LYS A 102 8.59 -3.21 7.82
N HIS A 103 8.70 -4.15 6.88
CA HIS A 103 9.98 -4.71 6.46
C HIS A 103 10.92 -3.61 5.91
N LEU A 104 10.41 -2.74 5.04
CA LEU A 104 11.19 -1.65 4.46
C LEU A 104 11.69 -0.66 5.51
N ILE A 105 10.83 -0.25 6.46
CA ILE A 105 11.22 0.64 7.56
C ILE A 105 12.34 0.01 8.40
N SER A 106 12.25 -1.29 8.68
CA SER A 106 13.28 -2.01 9.44
C SER A 106 14.58 -2.14 8.66
N GLN A 107 14.53 -2.55 7.39
CA GLN A 107 15.73 -2.76 6.56
C GLN A 107 16.48 -1.45 6.31
N GLN A 108 15.75 -0.36 6.08
CA GLN A 108 16.33 0.95 5.74
C GLN A 108 16.57 1.83 6.98
N ASN A 109 16.35 1.29 8.19
CA ASN A 109 16.49 2.00 9.46
C ASN A 109 15.73 3.35 9.50
N LEU A 110 14.47 3.33 9.08
CA LEU A 110 13.63 4.54 8.92
C LEU A 110 12.70 4.82 10.11
N ALA A 111 12.75 4.00 11.17
CA ALA A 111 11.80 4.10 12.28
C ALA A 111 11.81 5.49 12.98
N GLU A 112 13.00 6.09 13.10
CA GLU A 112 13.21 7.41 13.73
C GLU A 112 13.17 8.56 12.72
N ARG A 113 12.83 8.29 11.46
CA ARG A 113 12.76 9.30 10.40
C ARG A 113 11.34 9.88 10.34
N PRO A 114 11.20 11.17 9.99
CA PRO A 114 9.89 11.78 9.82
C PRO A 114 9.16 11.12 8.64
N VAL A 115 7.82 11.03 8.72
CA VAL A 115 7.00 10.25 7.77
C VAL A 115 7.15 10.73 6.32
N GLU A 116 7.51 11.99 6.13
CA GLU A 116 7.72 12.66 4.84
C GLU A 116 8.73 11.93 3.97
N VAL A 117 9.72 11.23 4.57
CA VAL A 117 10.72 10.45 3.82
C VAL A 117 10.08 9.29 3.04
N LEU A 118 8.88 8.85 3.44
CA LEU A 118 8.13 7.77 2.80
C LEU A 118 7.18 8.26 1.70
N LEU A 119 6.97 9.57 1.60
CA LEU A 119 5.94 10.15 0.72
C LEU A 119 6.45 10.41 -0.70
N GLN A 120 7.76 10.60 -0.87
CA GLN A 120 8.39 10.96 -2.15
C GLN A 120 9.71 10.21 -2.35
N PRO A 121 9.67 8.88 -2.50
CA PRO A 121 10.89 8.10 -2.73
C PRO A 121 11.50 8.42 -4.10
N ASP A 122 12.83 8.47 -4.18
CA ASP A 122 13.56 8.64 -5.45
C ASP A 122 13.55 7.33 -6.25
N THR A 123 12.73 7.28 -7.29
CA THR A 123 12.62 6.13 -8.20
C THR A 123 13.42 6.31 -9.50
N SER A 124 14.29 7.34 -9.58
CA SER A 124 15.00 7.68 -10.82
C SER A 124 15.90 6.55 -11.34
N ILE A 125 16.53 5.78 -10.44
CA ILE A 125 17.34 4.62 -10.80
C ILE A 125 16.48 3.55 -11.47
N TRP A 126 15.33 3.22 -10.87
CA TRP A 126 14.39 2.24 -11.41
C TRP A 126 13.90 2.66 -12.81
N HIS A 127 13.50 3.92 -13.00
CA HIS A 127 13.06 4.42 -14.30
C HIS A 127 14.16 4.32 -15.36
N ARG A 128 15.40 4.70 -15.05
CA ARG A 128 16.52 4.59 -16.01
C ARG A 128 16.78 3.15 -16.45
N SER A 129 16.66 2.18 -15.53
CA SER A 129 16.91 0.77 -15.84
C SER A 129 15.87 0.12 -16.76
N ARG A 130 14.67 0.70 -16.90
CA ARG A 130 13.59 0.18 -17.75
C ARG A 130 13.60 0.70 -19.18
N HIS A 131 14.41 1.71 -19.45
CA HIS A 131 14.56 2.31 -20.77
C HIS A 131 15.87 1.91 -21.47
N GLN A 132 16.62 0.98 -20.88
CA GLN A 132 17.74 0.27 -21.51
C GLN A 132 17.26 -1.09 -22.00
#